data_AF-A0A4U9TWD2-F1
#
_entry.id   AF-A0A4U9TWD2-F1
#
_cell.length_a   1.000
_cell.length_b   1.000
_cell.length_c   1.000
_cell.angle_alpha   90.00
_cell.angle_beta   90.00
_cell.angle_gamma   90.00
#
_symmetry.space_group_name_H-M   'P 1'
#
loop_
_entity.id
_entity.type
_entity.pdbx_description
1 polymer ?
#
loop_
_entity_poly.entity_id
_entity_poly.type
_entity_poly.pdbx_seq_one_letter_code
_entity_poly.pdbx_strand_id
1 'polypeptide(L)'
;MKKWQVYAASATGAAHLARDIPCQDAFHWAVVDERLVAAVCDGAGSASQSATGADFVSRQLVERLSWQPSGALTPELIQQMLEQIRMDLYFSGDRGQ
;
A
#
# COMPACT_ATOMS: atom_id res chain seq x y z
N MET A 1 5.82 -15.40 23.81
CA MET A 1 6.19 -15.21 22.39
C MET A 1 6.39 -13.72 22.15
N LYS A 2 7.43 -13.33 21.39
CA LYS A 2 7.71 -11.92 21.09
C LYS A 2 6.93 -11.53 19.84
N LYS A 3 5.90 -10.69 20.02
CA LYS A 3 5.20 -10.08 18.89
C LYS A 3 6.08 -9.02 18.22
N TRP A 4 5.93 -8.85 16.91
CA TRP A 4 6.55 -7.75 16.17
C TRP A 4 6.14 -6.40 16.76
N GLN A 5 7.11 -5.53 17.00
CA GLN A 5 6.87 -4.11 17.27
C GLN A 5 7.12 -3.36 15.97
N VAL A 6 6.10 -2.65 15.48
CA VAL A 6 6.13 -1.97 14.19
C VAL A 6 6.05 -0.47 14.43
N TYR A 7 6.99 0.26 13.84
CA TYR A 7 7.01 1.71 13.80
C TYR A 7 7.03 2.13 12.34
N ALA A 8 6.19 3.10 11.98
CA ALA A 8 6.12 3.59 10.62
C ALA A 8 5.88 5.10 10.63
N ALA A 9 6.53 5.78 9.70
CA ALA A 9 6.47 7.22 9.54
C ALA A 9 6.62 7.55 8.05
N SER A 10 6.07 8.68 7.65
CA SER A 10 6.24 9.25 6.32
C SER A 10 6.57 10.73 6.44
N ALA A 11 7.39 11.24 5.53
CA ALA A 11 7.88 12.61 5.57
C ALA A 11 7.79 13.25 4.18
N THR A 12 7.27 14.46 4.13
CA THR A 12 7.21 15.26 2.90
C THR A 12 8.62 15.72 2.51
N GLY A 13 9.08 15.35 1.32
CA GLY A 13 10.39 15.79 0.81
C GLY A 13 10.45 17.31 0.55
N ALA A 14 11.67 17.87 0.56
CA ALA A 14 11.88 19.31 0.38
C ALA A 14 11.30 19.87 -0.94
N ALA A 15 11.33 19.08 -2.02
CA ALA A 15 10.75 19.45 -3.30
C ALA A 15 9.21 19.55 -3.26
N HIS A 16 8.56 18.70 -2.47
CA HIS A 16 7.10 18.74 -2.27
C HIS A 16 6.72 19.95 -1.41
N LEU A 17 7.47 20.23 -0.34
CA LEU A 17 7.29 21.43 0.47
C LEU A 17 7.46 22.71 -0.36
N ALA A 18 8.45 22.76 -1.25
CA ALA A 18 8.68 23.91 -2.14
C ALA A 18 7.55 24.15 -3.14
N ARG A 19 6.70 23.14 -3.39
CA ARG A 19 5.60 23.18 -4.37
C ARG A 19 4.22 23.10 -3.71
N ASP A 20 4.16 23.15 -2.38
CA ASP A 20 2.95 22.96 -1.57
C ASP A 20 2.19 21.66 -1.91
N ILE A 21 2.94 20.59 -2.21
CA ILE A 21 2.39 19.27 -2.49
C ILE A 21 2.45 18.46 -1.19
N PRO A 22 1.34 17.85 -0.72
CA PRO A 22 1.38 16.99 0.45
C PRO A 22 2.22 15.73 0.19
N CYS A 23 2.63 15.02 1.24
CA CYS A 23 3.23 13.70 1.09
C CYS A 23 2.22 12.76 0.41
N GLN A 24 2.65 12.09 -0.66
CA GLN A 24 1.82 11.18 -1.46
C GLN A 24 2.20 9.72 -1.21
N ASP A 25 3.16 9.49 -0.32
CA ASP A 25 3.57 8.18 0.15
C ASP A 25 2.54 7.65 1.15
N ALA A 26 2.25 6.36 1.08
CA ALA A 26 1.40 5.66 2.02
C ALA A 26 2.03 4.35 2.46
N PHE A 27 1.71 3.93 3.68
CA PHE A 27 2.10 2.63 4.18
C PHE A 27 0.97 2.01 4.99
N HIS A 28 0.90 0.69 4.96
CA HIS A 28 0.02 -0.10 5.83
C HIS A 28 0.80 -1.31 6.34
N TRP A 29 0.36 -1.87 7.46
CA TRP A 29 0.95 -3.07 8.02
C TRP A 29 -0.06 -3.87 8.84
N ALA A 30 0.19 -5.17 8.99
CA ALA A 30 -0.55 -6.06 9.86
C ALA A 30 0.42 -7.07 10.50
N VAL A 31 0.17 -7.38 11.77
CA VAL A 31 0.84 -8.49 12.46
C VAL A 31 -0.17 -9.63 12.61
N VAL A 32 0.10 -10.76 11.93
CA VAL A 32 -0.74 -11.97 11.97
C VAL A 32 0.10 -13.12 12.52
N ASP A 33 -0.27 -13.60 13.69
CA ASP A 33 0.51 -14.56 14.48
C ASP A 33 1.96 -14.06 14.69
N GLU A 34 2.94 -14.79 14.14
CA GLU A 34 4.37 -14.47 14.21
C GLU A 34 4.88 -13.77 12.93
N ARG A 35 3.98 -13.30 12.05
CA ARG A 35 4.33 -12.68 10.77
C ARG A 35 4.02 -11.19 10.76
N LEU A 36 4.92 -10.41 10.19
CA LEU A 36 4.68 -9.02 9.79
C LEU A 36 4.43 -8.97 8.28
N VAL A 37 3.32 -8.35 7.89
CA VAL A 37 3.03 -7.96 6.52
C VAL A 37 3.04 -6.45 6.48
N ALA A 38 3.80 -5.85 5.56
CA ALA A 38 3.86 -4.40 5.39
C ALA A 38 3.99 -4.06 3.91
N ALA A 39 3.39 -2.95 3.50
CA ALA A 39 3.51 -2.38 2.17
C ALA A 39 3.76 -0.88 2.27
N VAL A 40 4.64 -0.37 1.41
CA VAL A 40 4.92 1.06 1.24
C VAL A 40 4.71 1.38 -0.23
N CYS A 41 3.98 2.45 -0.51
CA CYS A 41 3.70 2.91 -1.86
C CYS A 41 4.08 4.40 -1.97
N ASP A 42 4.79 4.74 -3.05
CA ASP A 42 5.07 6.11 -3.45
C ASP A 42 4.02 6.53 -4.50
N GLY A 43 3.22 7.53 -4.16
CA GLY A 43 2.23 8.08 -5.08
C GLY A 43 2.90 8.95 -6.14
N ALA A 44 2.73 8.59 -7.42
CA ALA A 44 3.29 9.37 -8.52
C ALA A 44 2.78 10.82 -8.53
N GLY A 45 3.62 11.81 -8.23
CA GLY A 45 3.22 13.22 -8.13
C GLY A 45 2.68 13.87 -9.41
N SER A 46 2.74 13.18 -10.55
CA SER A 46 2.08 13.56 -11.80
C SER A 46 0.59 13.22 -11.85
N ALA A 47 0.07 12.38 -10.94
CA ALA A 47 -1.32 11.96 -10.90
C ALA A 47 -2.12 12.76 -9.87
N SER A 48 -3.34 13.19 -10.23
CA SER A 48 -4.23 13.98 -9.38
C SER A 48 -4.72 13.24 -8.12
N GLN A 49 -4.72 11.90 -8.16
CA GLN A 49 -5.14 11.02 -7.05
C GLN A 49 -4.00 10.13 -6.54
N SER A 50 -2.75 10.58 -6.67
CA SER A 50 -1.55 9.83 -6.29
C SER A 50 -1.55 9.34 -4.83
N ALA A 51 -1.89 10.21 -3.88
CA ALA A 51 -1.99 9.85 -2.46
C ALA A 51 -3.09 8.80 -2.21
N THR A 52 -4.26 8.99 -2.81
CA THR A 52 -5.38 8.03 -2.71
C THR A 52 -5.02 6.68 -3.33
N GLY A 53 -4.32 6.68 -4.47
CA GLY A 53 -3.86 5.46 -5.13
C GLY A 53 -2.81 4.71 -4.29
N ALA A 54 -1.84 5.43 -3.73
CA ALA A 54 -0.83 4.85 -2.84
C ALA A 54 -1.46 4.24 -1.58
N ASP A 55 -2.41 4.93 -0.95
CA ASP A 55 -3.16 4.41 0.21
C ASP A 55 -3.97 3.16 -0.15
N PHE A 56 -4.72 3.20 -1.25
CA PHE A 56 -5.52 2.07 -1.71
C PHE A 56 -4.66 0.82 -1.95
N VAL A 57 -3.57 0.95 -2.71
CA VAL A 57 -2.73 -0.19 -3.07
C VAL A 57 -2.05 -0.79 -1.84
N SER A 58 -1.42 0.04 -1.00
CA SER A 58 -0.72 -0.43 0.20
C SER A 58 -1.68 -1.11 1.19
N ARG A 59 -2.87 -0.55 1.39
CA ARG A 59 -3.91 -1.15 2.25
C ARG A 59 -4.41 -2.49 1.70
N GLN A 60 -4.85 -2.54 0.44
CA GLN A 60 -5.40 -3.75 -0.16
C GLN A 60 -4.37 -4.89 -0.21
N LEU A 61 -3.09 -4.57 -0.45
CA LEU A 61 -2.03 -5.57 -0.46
C LEU A 61 -1.82 -6.18 0.92
N VAL A 62 -1.72 -5.34 1.95
CA VAL A 62 -1.55 -5.80 3.35
C VAL A 62 -2.75 -6.65 3.78
N GLU A 63 -3.96 -6.19 3.52
CA GLU A 63 -5.18 -6.93 3.83
C GLU A 63 -5.13 -8.32 3.17
N ARG A 64 -4.98 -8.40 1.83
CA ARG A 64 -5.01 -9.67 1.09
C ARG A 64 -3.90 -10.64 1.51
N LEU A 65 -2.69 -10.15 1.73
CA LEU A 65 -1.56 -10.97 2.18
C LEU A 65 -1.73 -11.45 3.62
N SER A 66 -2.35 -10.65 4.49
CA SER A 66 -2.60 -11.03 5.89
C SER A 66 -3.53 -12.25 6.02
N TRP A 67 -4.48 -12.40 5.08
CA TRP A 67 -5.38 -13.56 5.00
C TRP A 67 -4.73 -14.82 4.43
N GLN A 68 -3.53 -14.73 3.84
CA GLN A 68 -2.86 -15.91 3.30
C GLN A 68 -2.24 -16.73 4.44
N PRO A 69 -2.38 -18.06 4.43
CA PRO A 69 -1.76 -18.91 5.42
C PRO A 69 -0.24 -18.86 5.30
N SER A 70 0.44 -19.17 6.40
CA SER A 70 1.90 -19.22 6.42
C SER A 70 2.42 -20.22 5.39
N GLY A 71 3.41 -19.81 4.58
CA GLY A 71 4.01 -20.64 3.54
C GLY A 71 3.27 -20.69 2.20
N ALA A 72 2.09 -20.08 2.07
CA ALA A 72 1.34 -20.04 0.80
C ALA A 72 1.74 -18.87 -0.14
N LEU A 73 2.52 -17.90 0.36
CA LEU A 73 2.94 -16.74 -0.42
C LEU A 73 4.08 -17.13 -1.36
N THR A 74 3.82 -17.05 -2.67
CA THR A 74 4.84 -17.14 -3.72
C THR A 74 4.92 -15.80 -4.49
N PRO A 75 6.05 -15.51 -5.16
CA PRO A 75 6.16 -14.33 -6.02
C PRO A 75 5.03 -14.22 -7.05
N GLU A 76 4.60 -15.35 -7.62
CA GLU A 76 3.54 -15.42 -8.64
C GLU A 76 2.19 -15.02 -8.05
N LEU A 77 1.86 -15.53 -6.85
CA LEU A 77 0.62 -15.16 -6.16
C LEU A 77 0.61 -13.66 -5.81
N ILE A 78 1.75 -13.13 -5.36
CA ILE A 78 1.89 -11.69 -5.05
C ILE A 78 1.69 -10.86 -6.32
N GLN A 79 2.29 -11.26 -7.45
CA GLN A 79 2.10 -10.57 -8.73
C GLN A 79 0.64 -10.62 -9.20
N GLN A 80 -0.03 -11.78 -9.09
CA GLN A 80 -1.46 -11.90 -9.41
C GLN A 80 -2.33 -11.01 -8.53
N MET A 81 -2.04 -10.93 -7.23
CA MET A 81 -2.75 -10.04 -6.31
C MET A 81 -2.54 -8.57 -6.67
N LEU A 82 -1.32 -8.16 -7.01
CA LEU A 82 -1.01 -6.80 -7.45
C LEU A 82 -1.78 -6.44 -8.73
N GLU A 83 -1.86 -7.35 -9.70
CA GLU A 83 -2.62 -7.12 -10.92
C GLU A 83 -4.11 -6.96 -10.62
N GLN A 84 -4.68 -7.80 -9.74
CA GLN A 84 -6.08 -7.65 -9.34
C GLN A 84 -6.32 -6.33 -8.60
N ILE A 85 -5.44 -5.93 -7.69
CA ILE A 85 -5.53 -4.64 -6.99
C ILE A 85 -5.47 -3.48 -7.99
N ARG A 86 -4.60 -3.58 -9.00
CA ARG A 86 -4.51 -2.59 -10.09
C ARG A 86 -5.83 -2.48 -10.84
N MET A 87 -6.46 -3.60 -11.19
CA MET A 87 -7.78 -3.62 -11.84
C MET A 87 -8.86 -3.01 -10.94
N ASP A 88 -8.89 -3.37 -9.65
CA ASP A 88 -9.86 -2.83 -8.69
C ASP A 88 -9.72 -1.31 -8.55
N LEU A 89 -8.48 -0.79 -8.54
CA LEU A 89 -8.20 0.64 -8.50
C LEU A 89 -8.80 1.35 -9.73
N TYR A 90 -8.60 0.82 -10.94
CA TYR A 90 -9.19 1.40 -12.15
C TYR A 90 -10.73 1.45 -12.10
N PHE A 91 -11.39 0.36 -11.67
CA PHE A 91 -12.85 0.33 -11.58
C PHE A 91 -13.42 1.13 -10.40
N SER A 92 -12.59 1.42 -9.39
CA SER A 92 -12.99 2.31 -8.29
C SER A 92 -13.04 3.78 -8.71
N GLY A 93 -12.19 4.20 -9.65
CA GLY A 93 -12.16 5.57 -10.19
C GLY A 93 -13.29 5.88 -11.18
N ASP A 94 -13.85 4.86 -11.84
CA ASP A 94 -14.89 5.03 -12.88
C ASP A 94 -16.31 5.19 -12.30
N ARG A 95 -16.49 4.96 -11.00
CA ARG A 95 -17.79 5.13 -10.30
C ARG A 95 -18.02 6.54 -9.75
N GLY A 96 -17.19 7.50 -10.13
CA GLY A 96 -17.23 8.88 -9.64
C GLY A 96 -17.03 9.91 -10.75
N GLN A 97 -17.93 9.94 -11.73
CA GLN A 97 -18.22 11.11 -12.58
C GLN A 97 -19.73 11.25 -12.77
#